data_AF-D8RII2-F1
#
_entry.id   AF-D8RII2-F1
#
_cell.length_a   1.000
_cell.length_b   1.000
_cell.length_c   1.000
_cell.angle_alpha   90.00
_cell.angle_beta   90.00
_cell.angle_gamma   90.00
#
_symmetry.space_group_name_H-M   'P 1'
#
loop_
_entity.id
_entity.type
_entity.pdbx_description
1 polymer ?
#
loop_
_entity_poly.entity_id
_entity_poly.type
_entity_poly.pdbx_seq_one_letter_code
_entity_poly.pdbx_strand_id
1 'polypeptide(L)' 'ISLEDLSRYFTMLITQASKELKVSRTVLKKRCCEFGIPQWPHRKLKSLESLIHK' A
#
# COMPACT_ATOMS: atom_id res chain seq x y z
N ILE A 1 -7.76 10.29 -4.93
CA ILE A 1 -6.49 9.57 -4.69
C ILE A 1 -6.30 8.66 -5.87
N SER A 2 -5.33 8.96 -6.72
CA SER A 2 -5.05 8.18 -7.92
C SER A 2 -4.26 6.92 -7.54
N LEU A 3 -4.28 5.91 -8.41
CA LEU A 3 -3.53 4.66 -8.21
C LEU A 3 -2.02 4.95 -8.13
N GLU A 4 -1.51 5.89 -8.93
CA GLU A 4 -0.10 6.32 -8.88
C GLU A 4 0.31 6.93 -7.53
N ASP A 5 -0.52 7.80 -6.94
CA ASP A 5 -0.27 8.33 -5.60
C ASP A 5 -0.23 7.21 -4.58
N LEU A 6 -1.20 6.29 -4.61
CA LEU A 6 -1.23 5.11 -3.74
C LEU A 6 -0.02 4.20 -3.95
N SER A 7 0.40 4.01 -5.19
CA SER A 7 1.52 3.16 -5.59
C SER A 7 2.85 3.66 -5.02
N ARG A 8 3.05 4.97 -4.91
CA ARG A 8 4.22 5.56 -4.24
C ARG A 8 4.30 5.19 -2.76
N TYR A 9 3.16 4.91 -2.12
CA TYR A 9 3.09 4.51 -0.72
C TYR A 9 3.01 3.00 -0.51
N PHE A 10 2.89 2.17 -1.54
CA PHE A 10 2.84 0.72 -1.40
C PHE A 10 4.13 0.10 -0.85
N THR A 11 5.27 0.78 -1.07
CA THR A 11 6.56 0.48 -0.43
C THR A 11 6.56 0.74 1.07
N MET A 12 5.61 1.52 1.59
CA MET A 12 5.48 1.86 2.99
C MET A 12 4.33 1.10 3.69
N LEU A 13 4.42 1.03 5.02
CA LEU A 13 3.37 0.46 5.86
C LEU A 13 2.04 1.19 5.65
N ILE A 14 0.92 0.46 5.69
CA ILE A 14 -0.42 1.06 5.65
C ILE A 14 -0.61 2.15 6.72
N THR A 15 0.06 2.01 7.85
CA THR A 15 0.04 2.98 8.96
C THR A 15 0.78 4.27 8.62
N GLN A 16 1.89 4.17 7.88
CA GLN A 16 2.68 5.31 7.39
C GLN A 16 1.94 6.00 6.24
N ALA A 17 1.49 5.22 5.24
CA ALA A 17 0.68 5.71 4.13
C ALA A 17 -0.60 6.43 4.60
N SER A 18 -1.27 5.89 5.62
CA SER A 18 -2.45 6.51 6.24
C SER A 18 -2.16 7.85 6.90
N LYS A 19 -0.97 8.00 7.52
CA LYS A 19 -0.53 9.28 8.10
C LYS A 19 -0.20 10.31 7.01
N GLU A 20 0.55 9.90 6.00
CA GLU A 20 1.00 10.79 4.92
C GLU A 20 -0.17 11.27 4.06
N LEU A 21 -1.06 10.36 3.67
CA LEU A 21 -2.27 10.68 2.90
C LEU A 21 -3.39 11.27 3.78
N LYS A 22 -3.18 11.41 5.10
CA LYS A 22 -4.19 11.87 6.09
C LYS A 22 -5.56 11.18 5.96
N VAL A 23 -5.57 9.92 5.56
CA VAL A 23 -6.80 9.12 5.38
C VAL A 23 -6.75 7.89 6.27
N SER A 24 -7.90 7.47 6.79
CA SER A 24 -7.97 6.31 7.67
C SER A 24 -7.62 5.02 6.92
N ARG A 25 -6.99 4.07 7.61
CA ARG A 25 -6.66 2.71 7.12
C ARG A 25 -7.85 2.01 6.45
N THR A 26 -9.07 2.23 6.93
CA THR A 26 -10.30 1.66 6.38
C THR A 26 -10.66 2.23 5.01
N VAL A 27 -10.50 3.55 4.85
CA VAL A 27 -10.70 4.24 3.56
C VAL A 27 -9.62 3.78 2.58
N LEU A 28 -8.38 3.69 3.04
CA LEU A 28 -7.25 3.21 2.24
C LEU A 28 -7.48 1.77 1.73
N LYS A 29 -7.96 0.87 2.59
CA LYS A 29 -8.32 -0.51 2.22
C LYS A 29 -9.45 -0.55 1.19
N LYS A 30 -10.51 0.25 1.38
CA LYS A 30 -11.62 0.34 0.41
C LYS A 30 -11.13 0.82 -0.95
N ARG A 31 -10.31 1.87 -0.98
CA ARG A 31 -9.72 2.43 -2.19
C ARG A 31 -8.82 1.41 -2.90
N CYS A 32 -7.94 0.70 -2.17
CA CYS A 32 -7.15 -0.39 -2.76
C CYS A 32 -8.03 -1.47 -3.39
N CYS A 33 -9.11 -1.86 -2.72
CA CYS A 33 -10.05 -2.85 -3.25
C CYS A 33 -10.73 -2.35 -4.55
N GLU A 34 -11.13 -1.08 -4.60
CA GLU A 34 -11.69 -0.44 -5.81
C GLU A 34 -10.71 -0.45 -6.99
N PHE A 35 -9.40 -0.37 -6.71
CA PHE A 35 -8.34 -0.44 -7.71
C PHE A 35 -7.89 -1.88 -8.06
N GLY A 36 -8.60 -2.91 -7.57
CA GLY A 36 -8.25 -4.31 -7.85
C GLY A 36 -7.12 -4.87 -6.97
N ILE A 37 -6.77 -4.19 -5.87
CA ILE A 37 -5.75 -4.60 -4.92
C ILE A 37 -6.47 -5.11 -3.65
N PRO A 38 -6.66 -6.44 -3.51
CA PRO A 38 -7.49 -7.01 -2.43
C PRO A 38 -6.89 -6.80 -1.04
N GLN A 39 -5.59 -6.56 -0.91
CA GLN A 39 -4.93 -6.33 0.37
C GLN A 39 -3.70 -5.42 0.20
N TRP A 40 -3.49 -4.49 1.12
CA TRP A 40 -2.34 -3.56 1.09
C TRP A 40 -1.02 -4.34 0.95
N PRO A 41 -0.26 -4.18 -0.14
CA PRO A 41 0.79 -5.11 -0.54
C PRO A 41 2.09 -5.03 0.28
N HIS A 42 2.08 -4.42 1.46
CA HIS A 42 3.28 -4.27 2.30
C HIS A 42 3.91 -5.62 2.72
N ARG A 43 3.09 -6.60 3.13
CA ARG A 43 3.63 -7.92 3.55
C ARG A 43 4.21 -8.71 2.39
N LYS A 44 3.63 -8.57 1.20
CA LYS A 44 4.06 -9.30 0.00
C LYS A 44 5.31 -8.65 -0.61
N LEU A 45 5.37 -7.32 -0.63
CA LEU A 45 6.53 -6.56 -1.10
C LEU A 45 7.77 -6.80 -0.25
N LYS A 46 7.66 -6.81 1.09
CA LYS A 46 8.82 -7.10 1.95
C LYS A 46 9.40 -8.50 1.73
N SER A 47 8.55 -9.47 1.42
CA SER A 47 8.98 -10.84 1.10
C SER A 47 9.62 -10.93 -0.29
N LEU A 48 9.15 -10.13 -1.27
CA LEU A 48 9.70 -10.09 -2.62
C LEU A 48 11.04 -9.32 -2.69
N GLU A 49 11.14 -8.18 -2.01
CA GLU A 49 12.38 -7.40 -1.86
C GLU A 49 13.51 -8.26 -1.27
N SER A 50 13.18 -9.05 -0.23
CA SER A 50 14.14 -9.98 0.39
C SER A 50 14.59 -11.12 -0.54
N LEU A 51 13.85 -11.40 -1.62
CA LEU A 51 14.16 -12.47 -2.58
C LEU A 51 14.91 -11.94 -3.81
N ILE A 52 14.70 -10.66 -4.16
CA ILE A 52 15.38 -9.98 -5.27
C ILE A 52 16.81 -9.56 -4.89
N HIS A 53 17.09 -9.33 -3.60
CA HIS A 53 18.45 -9.09 -3.09
C HIS A 53 19.17 -10.42 -2.74
N LYS A 54 19.26 -11.35 -3.70
CA LYS A 54 20.08 -12.56 -3.57
C LYS A 54 20.87 -12.83 -4.85
#